data_AF-A0AA51RSV7-F1
#
_entry.id   AF-A0AA51RSV7-F1
#
_cell.length_a   1.000
_cell.length_b   1.000
_cell.length_c   1.000
_cell.angle_alpha   90.00
_cell.angle_beta   90.00
_cell.angle_gamma   90.00
#
_symmetry.space_group_name_H-M   'P 1'
#
loop_
_entity.id
_entity.type
_entity.pdbx_description
1 polymer ?
#
loop_
_entity_poly.entity_id
_entity_poly.type
_entity_poly.pdbx_seq_one_letter_code
_entity_poly.pdbx_strand_id
1 'polypeptide(L)'
;MNLDDKIKQALKMDEAEVNKLLAEEGGLFAQLGGVFSGSMKGWNIYGFILSFFIAAAMFWCGYEFFVSTTLDERIFWGVLTIAAAVMTMGIKIWFWMEMSRHSTLREIKRLELAVAQLYAKHSGE
;
A
#
# COMPACT_ATOMS: atom_id res chain seq x y z
N MET A 1 24.75 -25.95 -29.30
CA MET A 1 23.67 -25.41 -28.45
C MET A 1 22.46 -25.23 -29.34
N ASN A 2 21.44 -26.07 -29.15
CA ASN A 2 20.25 -26.06 -30.00
C ASN A 2 19.36 -24.87 -29.63
N LEU A 3 18.62 -24.35 -30.60
CA LEU A 3 17.65 -23.26 -30.40
C LEU A 3 16.65 -23.59 -29.28
N ASP A 4 16.31 -24.88 -29.17
CA ASP A 4 15.44 -25.43 -28.13
C ASP A 4 15.98 -25.22 -26.70
N ASP A 5 17.30 -25.30 -26.52
CA ASP A 5 17.94 -25.06 -25.22
C ASP A 5 17.83 -23.59 -24.81
N LYS A 6 17.94 -22.66 -25.77
CA LYS A 6 17.78 -21.22 -25.52
C LYS A 6 16.33 -20.86 -25.22
N ILE A 7 15.37 -21.46 -25.91
CA ILE A 7 13.94 -21.26 -25.66
C ILE A 7 13.56 -21.80 -24.29
N LYS A 8 14.00 -23.01 -23.92
CA LYS A 8 13.81 -23.56 -22.57
C LYS A 8 14.46 -22.71 -21.50
N GLN A 9 15.64 -22.14 -21.76
CA GLN A 9 16.32 -21.29 -20.80
C GLN A 9 15.62 -19.94 -20.62
N ALA A 10 15.08 -19.34 -21.70
CA ALA A 10 14.27 -18.14 -21.64
C ALA A 10 12.95 -18.37 -20.89
N LEU A 11 12.23 -19.46 -21.18
CA LEU A 11 11.00 -19.86 -20.46
C LEU A 11 11.26 -20.14 -18.98
N LYS A 12 12.38 -20.80 -18.65
CA LYS A 12 12.76 -21.05 -17.25
C LYS A 12 13.14 -19.78 -16.50
N MET A 13 13.73 -18.80 -17.19
CA MET A 13 14.02 -17.48 -16.60
C MET A 13 12.73 -16.73 -16.29
N ASP A 14 11.75 -16.73 -17.21
CA ASP A 14 10.42 -16.17 -16.96
C ASP A 14 9.69 -16.91 -15.82
N GLU A 15 9.72 -18.24 -15.79
CA GLU A 15 9.14 -19.03 -14.70
C GLU A 15 9.81 -18.73 -13.35
N ALA A 16 11.12 -18.49 -13.31
CA ALA A 16 11.83 -18.16 -12.08
C ALA A 16 11.51 -16.74 -11.59
N GLU A 17 11.30 -15.80 -12.50
CA GLU A 17 10.84 -14.44 -12.19
C GLU A 17 9.39 -14.45 -11.69
N VAL A 18 8.54 -15.24 -12.34
CA VAL A 18 7.16 -15.53 -11.90
C VAL A 18 7.15 -16.22 -10.54
N ASN A 19 7.99 -17.22 -10.30
CA ASN A 19 8.07 -17.90 -9.00
C ASN A 19 8.57 -16.96 -7.90
N LYS A 20 9.47 -16.02 -8.20
CA LYS A 20 9.82 -14.94 -7.26
C LYS A 20 8.63 -14.04 -6.94
N LEU A 21 7.84 -13.65 -7.93
CA LEU A 21 6.59 -12.89 -7.75
C LEU A 21 5.51 -13.69 -6.99
N LEU A 22 5.51 -15.02 -7.11
CA LEU A 22 4.59 -15.93 -6.42
C LEU A 22 5.00 -16.18 -4.97
N ALA A 23 6.30 -16.39 -4.70
CA ALA A 23 6.86 -16.63 -3.37
C ALA A 23 6.81 -15.41 -2.46
N GLU A 24 6.61 -14.21 -3.02
CA GLU A 24 6.46 -12.97 -2.27
C GLU A 24 5.03 -12.80 -1.69
N GLU A 25 4.51 -13.85 -1.07
CA GLU A 25 3.53 -13.73 0.02
C GLU A 25 4.25 -13.25 1.28
N GLY A 26 4.98 -12.13 1.16
CA GLY A 26 5.53 -11.51 2.35
C GLY A 26 4.36 -11.10 3.25
N GLY A 27 4.47 -11.38 4.55
CA GLY A 27 3.44 -11.11 5.54
C GLY A 27 3.03 -9.63 5.63
N LEU A 28 2.26 -9.26 6.66
CA LEU A 28 1.71 -7.90 6.82
C LEU A 28 2.74 -6.77 6.58
N PHE A 29 4.00 -6.99 7.00
CA PHE A 29 5.12 -6.07 6.80
C PHE A 29 5.59 -5.94 5.35
N ALA A 30 5.52 -6.99 4.54
CA ALA A 30 5.84 -6.90 3.13
C ALA A 30 4.69 -6.32 2.31
N GLN A 31 3.44 -6.52 2.72
CA GLN A 31 2.31 -5.76 2.16
C GLN A 31 2.43 -4.27 2.47
N LEU A 32 2.81 -3.91 3.71
CA LEU A 32 3.17 -2.54 4.07
C LEU A 32 4.36 -2.03 3.25
N GLY A 33 5.42 -2.82 3.06
CA GLY A 33 6.53 -2.46 2.18
C GLY A 33 6.11 -2.27 0.72
N GLY A 34 5.17 -3.09 0.25
CA GLY A 34 4.59 -3.05 -1.09
C GLY A 34 3.83 -1.75 -1.41
N VAL A 35 3.17 -1.18 -0.40
CA VAL A 35 2.53 0.15 -0.46
C VAL A 35 3.57 1.25 -0.75
N PHE A 36 4.83 1.04 -0.36
CA PHE A 36 5.95 1.94 -0.65
C PHE A 36 6.78 1.52 -1.87
N SER A 37 6.37 0.54 -2.68
CA SER A 37 7.15 0.03 -3.82
C SER A 37 6.42 0.08 -5.17
N GLY A 38 5.50 1.03 -5.38
CA GLY A 38 4.74 1.20 -6.62
C GLY A 38 4.82 2.60 -7.24
N SER A 39 4.11 2.81 -8.35
CA SER A 39 3.97 4.11 -9.05
C SER A 39 3.44 5.22 -8.13
N MET A 40 2.60 4.87 -7.15
CA MET A 40 2.05 5.79 -6.14
C MET A 40 2.95 6.01 -4.91
N LYS A 41 4.19 5.50 -4.89
CA LYS A 41 5.10 5.55 -3.74
C LYS A 41 5.25 6.98 -3.18
N GLY A 42 5.45 7.97 -4.05
CA GLY A 42 5.60 9.37 -3.63
C GLY A 42 4.35 9.90 -2.93
N TRP A 43 3.16 9.52 -3.43
CA TRP A 43 1.88 9.92 -2.84
C TRP A 43 1.63 9.25 -1.48
N ASN A 44 1.98 7.97 -1.34
CA ASN A 44 1.90 7.27 -0.05
C ASN A 44 2.89 7.82 0.98
N ILE A 45 4.12 8.16 0.58
CA ILE A 45 5.08 8.80 1.49
C ILE A 45 4.56 10.18 1.94
N TYR A 46 4.03 10.97 1.01
CA TYR A 46 3.41 12.24 1.32
C TYR A 46 2.25 12.09 2.32
N GLY A 47 1.35 11.13 2.08
CA GLY A 47 0.24 10.83 2.98
C GLY A 47 0.70 10.38 4.37
N PHE A 48 1.80 9.63 4.45
CA PHE A 48 2.37 9.17 5.72
C PHE A 48 2.96 10.32 6.54
N ILE A 49 3.74 11.19 5.87
CA ILE A 49 4.31 12.39 6.48
C ILE A 49 3.18 13.32 6.96
N LEU A 50 2.16 13.54 6.12
CA LEU A 50 1.00 14.36 6.47
C LEU A 50 0.24 13.78 7.67
N SER A 51 0.04 12.46 7.73
CA SER A 51 -0.56 11.77 8.88
C SER A 51 0.19 12.05 10.17
N PHE A 52 1.53 12.01 10.12
CA PHE A 52 2.39 12.28 11.27
C PHE A 52 2.24 13.73 11.77
N PHE A 53 2.19 14.70 10.84
CA PHE A 53 1.95 16.10 11.19
C PHE A 53 0.57 16.32 11.80
N ILE A 54 -0.49 15.71 11.25
CA ILE A 54 -1.85 15.84 11.79
C ILE A 54 -1.94 15.17 13.17
N ALA A 55 -1.29 14.03 13.37
CA ALA A 55 -1.22 13.39 14.68
C ALA A 55 -0.50 14.28 15.71
N ALA A 56 0.63 14.89 15.35
CA ALA A 56 1.33 15.84 16.21
C ALA A 56 0.46 17.07 16.54
N ALA A 57 -0.22 17.62 15.54
CA ALA A 57 -1.17 18.73 15.73
C ALA A 57 -2.33 18.33 16.65
N MET A 58 -2.83 17.09 16.57
CA MET A 58 -3.87 16.57 17.46
C MET A 58 -3.41 16.55 18.92
N PHE A 59 -2.18 16.10 19.20
CA PHE A 59 -1.62 16.13 20.56
C PHE A 59 -1.43 17.57 21.06
N TRP A 60 -1.00 18.48 20.19
CA TRP A 60 -0.87 19.90 20.54
C TRP A 60 -2.22 20.53 20.88
N CYS A 61 -3.24 20.33 20.05
CA CYS A 61 -4.59 20.84 20.31
C CYS A 61 -5.18 20.24 21.59
N GLY A 62 -4.93 18.95 21.83
CA GLY A 62 -5.32 18.28 23.07
C GLY A 62 -4.63 18.86 24.30
N TYR A 63 -3.37 19.26 24.20
CA TYR A 63 -2.65 19.93 25.28
C TYR A 63 -3.23 21.32 25.59
N GLU A 64 -3.45 22.14 24.56
CA GLU A 64 -4.05 23.48 24.70
C GLU A 64 -5.48 23.43 25.26
N PHE A 65 -6.23 22.36 24.98
CA PHE A 65 -7.53 22.11 25.59
C PHE A 65 -7.48 22.00 27.14
N PHE A 66 -6.39 21.47 27.70
CA PHE A 66 -6.21 21.34 29.15
C PHE A 66 -5.59 22.58 29.80
N VAL A 67 -4.80 23.36 29.05
CA VAL A 67 -4.08 24.54 29.56
C VAL A 67 -4.92 25.82 29.48
N SER A 68 -5.84 25.91 28.51
CA SER A 68 -6.66 27.11 28.30
C SER A 68 -7.54 27.44 29.52
N THR A 69 -7.55 28.73 29.88
CA THR A 69 -8.21 29.26 31.07
C THR A 69 -9.64 29.71 30.81
N THR A 70 -9.98 30.05 29.55
CA THR A 70 -11.31 30.49 29.16
C THR A 70 -12.14 29.34 28.55
N LEU A 71 -13.45 29.38 28.78
CA LEU A 71 -14.36 28.31 28.33
C LEU A 71 -14.49 28.28 26.80
N ASP A 72 -14.49 29.43 26.15
CA ASP A 72 -14.54 29.56 24.69
C ASP A 72 -13.29 28.98 24.02
N GLU A 73 -12.09 29.26 24.55
CA GLU A 73 -10.85 28.68 24.02
C GLU A 73 -10.81 27.16 24.20
N ARG A 74 -11.27 26.64 25.35
CA ARG A 74 -11.38 25.19 25.57
C ARG A 74 -12.33 24.55 24.55
N ILE A 75 -13.48 25.16 24.26
CA ILE A 75 -14.39 24.62 23.24
C ILE A 75 -13.71 24.61 21.86
N PHE A 76 -13.04 25.71 21.48
CA PHE A 76 -12.35 25.83 20.20
C PHE A 76 -11.27 24.75 20.03
N TRP A 77 -10.37 24.60 20.99
CA TRP A 77 -9.32 23.57 20.99
C TRP A 77 -9.89 22.15 21.06
N GLY A 78 -11.01 21.96 21.76
CA GLY A 78 -11.72 20.68 21.83
C GLY A 78 -12.28 20.25 20.48
N VAL A 79 -12.95 21.16 19.76
CA VAL A 79 -13.46 20.91 18.40
C VAL A 79 -12.32 20.64 17.43
N LEU A 80 -11.23 21.42 17.50
CA LEU A 80 -10.02 21.18 16.69
C LEU A 80 -9.41 19.80 16.94
N THR A 81 -9.36 19.37 18.20
CA THR A 81 -8.84 18.04 18.58
C THR A 81 -9.71 16.92 17.99
N ILE A 82 -11.04 17.05 18.06
CA ILE A 82 -11.97 16.09 17.47
C ILE A 82 -11.83 16.07 15.94
N ALA A 83 -11.74 17.23 15.29
CA ALA A 83 -11.55 17.33 13.85
C ALA A 83 -10.23 16.67 13.42
N ALA A 84 -9.13 16.91 14.15
CA ALA A 84 -7.86 16.25 13.91
C ALA A 84 -7.94 14.73 14.10
N ALA A 85 -8.67 14.26 15.13
CA ALA A 85 -8.89 12.83 15.33
C ALA A 85 -9.62 12.18 14.15
N VAL A 86 -10.69 12.81 13.64
CA VAL A 86 -11.42 12.33 12.47
C VAL A 86 -10.52 12.31 11.23
N MET A 87 -9.70 13.35 11.02
CA MET A 87 -8.74 13.38 9.91
C MET A 87 -7.72 12.24 9.99
N THR A 88 -7.14 11.95 11.16
CA THR A 88 -6.21 10.82 11.30
C THR A 88 -6.87 9.47 11.03
N MET A 89 -8.14 9.30 11.41
CA MET A 89 -8.92 8.10 11.13
C MET A 89 -9.17 7.94 9.63
N GLY A 90 -9.55 9.02 8.94
CA GLY A 90 -9.74 9.01 7.49
C GLY A 90 -8.48 8.61 6.73
N ILE A 91 -7.32 9.12 7.15
CA ILE A 91 -6.04 8.76 6.54
C ILE A 91 -5.73 7.27 6.73
N LYS A 92 -6.00 6.70 7.92
CA LYS A 92 -5.83 5.25 8.14
C LYS A 92 -6.71 4.40 7.22
N ILE A 93 -7.98 4.78 7.07
CA ILE A 93 -8.90 4.06 6.17
C ILE A 93 -8.40 4.14 4.73
N TRP A 94 -7.95 5.32 4.29
CA TRP A 94 -7.38 5.51 2.96
C TRP A 94 -6.14 4.64 2.72
N PHE A 95 -5.20 4.59 3.68
CA PHE A 95 -4.04 3.69 3.59
C PHE A 95 -4.45 2.22 3.50
N TRP A 96 -5.48 1.81 4.24
CA TRP A 96 -5.98 0.44 4.20
C TRP A 96 -6.60 0.10 2.84
N MET A 97 -7.35 1.02 2.25
CA MET A 97 -7.89 0.88 0.89
C MET A 97 -6.78 0.79 -0.15
N GLU A 98 -5.73 1.61 -0.05
CA GLU A 98 -4.60 1.57 -0.98
C GLU A 98 -3.83 0.23 -0.88
N MET A 99 -3.66 -0.31 0.32
CA MET A 99 -3.08 -1.64 0.54
C MET A 99 -3.94 -2.75 -0.08
N SER A 100 -5.26 -2.71 0.14
CA SER A 100 -6.20 -3.66 -0.46
C SER A 100 -6.15 -3.60 -1.99
N ARG A 101 -6.16 -2.38 -2.55
CA ARG A 101 -6.03 -2.15 -4.00
C ARG A 101 -4.73 -2.74 -4.57
N HIS A 102 -3.60 -2.61 -3.87
CA HIS A 102 -2.36 -3.24 -4.30
C HIS A 102 -2.40 -4.76 -4.24
N SER A 103 -3.04 -5.36 -3.22
CA SER A 103 -3.23 -6.81 -3.16
C SER A 103 -4.07 -7.31 -4.33
N THR A 104 -5.20 -6.67 -4.61
CA THR A 104 -6.07 -7.03 -5.75
C THR A 104 -5.33 -6.90 -7.09
N LEU A 105 -4.56 -5.83 -7.30
CA LEU A 105 -3.78 -5.66 -8.53
C LEU A 105 -2.74 -6.77 -8.72
N ARG A 106 -2.12 -7.24 -7.65
CA ARG A 106 -1.17 -8.35 -7.70
C ARG A 106 -1.86 -9.66 -8.04
N GLU A 107 -3.04 -9.92 -7.48
CA GLU A 107 -3.85 -11.10 -7.80
C GLU A 107 -4.32 -11.10 -9.27
N ILE A 108 -4.74 -9.94 -9.81
CA ILE A 108 -5.13 -9.80 -11.22
C ILE A 108 -3.94 -10.14 -12.13
N LYS A 109 -2.75 -9.59 -11.87
CA LYS A 109 -1.54 -9.91 -12.66
C LYS A 109 -1.18 -11.39 -12.62
N ARG A 110 -1.37 -12.06 -11.48
CA ARG A 110 -1.18 -13.52 -11.36
C ARG A 110 -2.18 -14.27 -12.23
N LEU A 111 -3.44 -13.84 -12.26
CA LEU A 111 -4.46 -14.44 -13.12
C LEU A 111 -4.15 -14.22 -14.61
N GLU A 112 -3.77 -13.01 -15.02
CA GLU A 112 -3.38 -12.70 -16.39
C GLU A 112 -2.23 -13.61 -16.87
N LEU A 113 -1.23 -13.82 -16.02
CA LEU A 113 -0.10 -14.69 -16.33
C LEU A 113 -0.51 -16.17 -16.44
N ALA A 114 -1.35 -16.65 -15.51
CA ALA A 114 -1.85 -18.03 -15.57
C ALA A 114 -2.66 -18.28 -16.85
N VAL A 115 -3.49 -17.32 -17.26
CA VAL A 115 -4.25 -17.39 -18.53
C VAL A 115 -3.31 -17.39 -19.74
N ALA A 116 -2.27 -16.53 -19.74
CA ALA A 116 -1.28 -16.50 -20.81
C ALA A 116 -0.53 -17.84 -20.96
N GLN A 117 -0.15 -18.48 -19.85
CA GLN A 117 0.48 -19.79 -19.85
C GLN A 117 -0.46 -20.90 -20.37
N LEU A 118 -1.73 -20.88 -19.99
CA LEU A 118 -2.73 -21.82 -20.51
C LEU A 118 -2.90 -21.66 -22.04
N TYR A 119 -2.96 -20.42 -22.54
CA TYR A 119 -3.07 -20.16 -23.96
C TYR A 119 -1.82 -20.61 -24.74
N ALA A 120 -0.62 -20.36 -24.21
CA ALA A 120 0.63 -20.82 -24.82
C ALA A 120 0.72 -22.36 -24.87
N LYS A 121 0.22 -23.06 -23.85
CA LYS A 121 0.16 -24.53 -23.83
C LYS A 121 -0.80 -25.10 -24.86
N HIS A 122 -1.93 -24.42 -25.12
CA HIS A 122 -2.93 -24.86 -26.09
C HIS A 122 -2.65 -24.44 -27.53
N SER A 123 -1.84 -23.41 -27.76
CA SER A 123 -1.41 -22.97 -29.10
C SER A 123 -0.12 -23.65 -29.59
N GLY A 124 0.52 -24.44 -28.74
CA GLY A 124 1.70 -25.26 -29.05
C GLY A 124 1.42 -26.75 -29.30
N GLU A 125 0.14 -27.17 -29.31
CA GLU A 125 -0.34 -28.44 -29.87
C GLU A 125 -0.92 -28.21 -31.28
#